data_AF-A0A2I0P166-F1
#
_entry.id   AF-A0A2I0P166-F1
#
_cell.length_a   1.000
_cell.length_b   1.000
_cell.length_c   1.000
_cell.angle_alpha   90.00
_cell.angle_beta   90.00
_cell.angle_gamma   90.00
#
_symmetry.space_group_name_H-M   'P 1'
#
loop_
_entity.id
_entity.type
_entity.pdbx_description
1 polymer ?
#
loop_
_entity_poly.entity_id
_entity_poly.type
_entity_poly.pdbx_seq_one_letter_code
_entity_poly.pdbx_strand_id
1 'polypeptide(L)'
;MYIQIFVKIGIVSDGQYGERAFEQIKKRFPTEWILLPSPSSPVVDDIDITIPPCDLYISYLRHPDIAMELVKTGIPVLLGVNLGPGFIAQVKEYNPAVIGPETMCSILPDTEFWQINEYAKVFGRPVFHIILDGERIVWCTSIRGSPCGSTDAAAHELNGQEFDLKAMNRFALSICHNCRAPRFGRTCDKEKAGIIHLEELLAAVKGINPELWEKSSRIMEIVTGSIVSDDV
;
A
#
# COMPACT_ATOMS: atom_id res chain seq x y z
N MET A 1 9.47 31.87 -4.84
CA MET A 1 8.73 31.54 -3.60
C MET A 1 7.97 30.26 -3.90
N TYR A 2 8.51 29.10 -3.54
CA TYR A 2 7.84 27.83 -3.77
C TYR A 2 6.79 27.66 -2.68
N ILE A 3 5.51 27.80 -3.03
CA ILE A 3 4.41 27.37 -2.16
C ILE A 3 4.53 25.86 -2.07
N GLN A 4 4.86 25.35 -0.89
CA GLN A 4 4.81 23.92 -0.63
C GLN A 4 3.34 23.53 -0.56
N ILE A 5 2.81 23.03 -1.67
CA ILE A 5 1.43 22.53 -1.76
C ILE A 5 1.39 21.23 -0.96
N PHE A 6 0.80 21.26 0.21
CA PHE A 6 0.56 20.06 1.00
C PHE A 6 -0.77 19.43 0.54
N VAL A 7 -0.73 18.18 0.10
CA VAL A 7 -1.94 17.40 -0.18
C VAL A 7 -2.64 17.11 1.15
N LYS A 8 -3.87 17.59 1.30
CA LYS A 8 -4.77 17.18 2.39
C LYS A 8 -5.43 15.86 2.06
N ILE A 9 -5.26 14.86 2.92
CA ILE A 9 -5.74 13.49 2.67
C ILE A 9 -6.89 13.15 3.61
N GLY A 10 -8.02 12.69 3.06
CA GLY A 10 -9.13 12.14 3.84
C GLY A 10 -9.06 10.62 3.88
N ILE A 11 -8.94 10.04 5.07
CA ILE A 11 -9.06 8.59 5.28
C ILE A 11 -10.52 8.29 5.56
N VAL A 12 -11.20 7.68 4.58
CA VAL A 12 -12.62 7.38 4.65
C VAL A 12 -12.81 5.94 5.07
N SER A 13 -13.46 5.70 6.19
CA SER A 13 -13.58 4.38 6.80
C SER A 13 -15.00 4.10 7.26
N ASP A 14 -15.35 2.82 7.30
CA ASP A 14 -16.58 2.31 7.94
C ASP A 14 -16.32 1.74 9.36
N GLY A 15 -15.12 1.98 9.89
CA GLY A 15 -14.66 1.55 11.20
C GLY A 15 -13.89 0.22 11.21
N GLN A 16 -13.85 -0.54 10.11
CA GLN A 16 -13.14 -1.84 10.09
C GLN A 16 -11.67 -1.72 9.67
N TYR A 17 -11.37 -0.81 8.76
CA TYR A 17 -10.03 -0.64 8.19
C TYR A 17 -9.64 0.84 8.12
N GLY A 18 -8.36 1.11 7.88
CA GLY A 18 -7.86 2.47 7.66
C GLY A 18 -7.25 3.15 8.90
N GLU A 19 -7.52 2.69 10.12
CA GLU A 19 -6.94 3.30 11.34
C GLU A 19 -5.41 3.37 11.28
N ARG A 20 -4.74 2.26 10.98
CA ARG A 20 -3.28 2.24 10.84
C ARG A 20 -2.77 3.12 9.70
N ALA A 21 -3.54 3.23 8.62
CA ALA A 21 -3.21 4.13 7.51
C ALA A 21 -3.29 5.59 7.96
N PHE A 22 -4.35 5.97 8.65
CA PHE A 22 -4.51 7.28 9.27
C PHE A 22 -3.34 7.62 10.21
N GLU A 23 -2.99 6.70 11.11
CA GLU A 23 -1.90 6.89 12.06
C GLU A 23 -0.54 7.12 11.39
N GLN A 24 -0.26 6.48 10.26
CA GLN A 24 0.99 6.70 9.53
C GLN A 24 0.93 7.95 8.64
N ILE A 25 -0.16 8.14 7.92
CA ILE A 25 -0.30 9.22 6.93
C ILE A 25 -0.32 10.58 7.62
N LYS A 26 -0.99 10.71 8.78
CA LYS A 26 -1.04 11.96 9.55
C LYS A 26 0.32 12.46 10.04
N LYS A 27 1.34 11.59 10.08
CA LYS A 27 2.73 11.99 10.43
C LYS A 27 3.41 12.77 9.31
N ARG A 28 2.87 12.73 8.09
CA ARG A 28 3.52 13.24 6.87
C ARG A 28 2.63 14.20 6.07
N PHE A 29 1.32 14.08 6.20
CA PHE A 29 0.32 14.88 5.49
C PHE A 29 -0.73 15.45 6.44
N PRO A 30 -1.29 16.64 6.17
CA PRO A 30 -2.56 17.06 6.76
C PRO A 30 -3.61 15.99 6.47
N THR A 31 -4.20 15.40 7.50
CA THR A 31 -5.04 14.20 7.35
C THR A 31 -6.34 14.33 8.14
N GLU A 32 -7.46 14.02 7.50
CA GLU A 32 -8.78 13.92 8.14
C GLU A 32 -9.18 12.46 8.33
N TRP A 33 -9.73 12.13 9.50
CA TRP A 33 -10.40 10.85 9.72
C TRP A 33 -11.90 11.03 9.48
N ILE A 34 -12.43 10.31 8.49
CA ILE A 34 -13.83 10.41 8.07
C ILE A 34 -14.48 9.06 8.29
N LEU A 35 -15.33 8.98 9.32
CA LEU A 35 -16.09 7.77 9.63
C LEU A 35 -17.48 7.87 9.00
N LEU A 36 -17.78 6.96 8.08
CA LEU A 36 -19.11 6.80 7.49
C LEU A 36 -19.77 5.55 8.05
N PRO A 37 -21.11 5.51 8.17
CA PRO A 37 -21.81 4.32 8.62
C PRO A 37 -21.62 3.16 7.63
N SER A 38 -21.60 1.93 8.14
CA SER A 38 -21.69 0.71 7.33
C SER A 38 -23.14 0.23 7.35
N PRO A 39 -23.91 0.39 6.26
CA PRO A 39 -25.26 -0.14 6.15
C PRO A 39 -25.25 -1.66 6.24
N SER A 40 -26.28 -2.23 6.85
CA SER A 40 -26.47 -3.68 6.88
C SER A 40 -27.18 -4.22 5.65
N SER A 41 -27.92 -3.37 4.93
CA SER A 41 -28.57 -3.70 3.66
C SER A 41 -27.53 -3.68 2.53
N PRO A 42 -27.58 -4.61 1.56
CA PRO A 42 -26.69 -4.61 0.39
C PRO A 42 -26.98 -3.49 -0.62
N VAL A 43 -28.15 -2.85 -0.51
CA VAL A 43 -28.56 -1.69 -1.30
C VAL A 43 -29.06 -0.63 -0.34
N VAL A 44 -28.63 0.62 -0.53
CA VAL A 44 -29.12 1.75 0.27
C VAL A 44 -29.72 2.80 -0.64
N ASP A 45 -30.98 3.13 -0.38
CA ASP A 45 -31.68 4.22 -1.02
C ASP A 45 -31.29 5.56 -0.35
N ASP A 46 -31.12 6.62 -1.15
CA ASP A 46 -30.79 8.00 -0.72
C ASP A 46 -29.53 8.11 0.17
N ILE A 47 -28.38 7.75 -0.39
CA ILE A 47 -27.07 7.98 0.25
C ILE A 47 -26.59 9.40 -0.09
N ASP A 48 -26.59 10.29 0.90
CA ASP A 48 -25.85 11.55 0.84
C ASP A 48 -24.70 11.52 1.85
N ILE A 49 -23.47 11.69 1.36
CA ILE A 49 -22.27 11.75 2.19
C ILE A 49 -21.74 13.18 2.26
N THR A 50 -22.14 13.90 3.30
CA THR A 50 -21.49 15.18 3.62
C THR A 50 -20.16 14.90 4.32
N ILE A 51 -19.05 15.08 3.60
CA ILE A 51 -17.69 14.85 4.11
C ILE A 51 -16.79 16.09 3.99
N PRO A 52 -15.80 16.27 4.88
CA PRO A 52 -14.87 17.40 4.81
C PRO A 52 -14.06 17.41 3.51
N PRO A 53 -13.89 18.58 2.85
CA PRO A 53 -13.12 18.66 1.61
C PRO A 53 -11.65 18.32 1.85
N CYS A 54 -11.11 17.47 0.97
CA CYS A 54 -9.72 17.04 0.90
C CYS A 54 -9.25 17.03 -0.57
N ASP A 55 -7.94 16.95 -0.79
CA ASP A 55 -7.33 16.88 -2.13
C ASP A 55 -7.27 15.44 -2.67
N LEU A 56 -7.23 14.47 -1.76
CA LEU A 56 -7.19 13.04 -2.04
C LEU A 56 -8.00 12.28 -0.98
N TYR A 57 -8.83 11.34 -1.39
CA TYR A 57 -9.43 10.37 -0.48
C TYR A 57 -8.76 9.00 -0.58
N ILE A 58 -8.53 8.36 0.56
CA ILE A 58 -8.18 6.94 0.62
C ILE A 58 -9.36 6.21 1.26
N SER A 59 -10.05 5.43 0.44
CA SER A 59 -11.26 4.73 0.83
C SER A 59 -10.95 3.34 1.39
N TYR A 60 -11.37 3.11 2.62
CA TYR A 60 -11.43 1.82 3.28
C TYR A 60 -12.88 1.32 3.44
N LEU A 61 -13.82 1.92 2.70
CA LEU A 61 -15.22 1.53 2.66
C LEU A 61 -15.37 0.15 2.01
N ARG A 62 -16.23 -0.68 2.60
CA ARG A 62 -16.55 -2.01 2.07
C ARG A 62 -17.87 -2.06 1.31
N HIS A 63 -18.76 -1.09 1.52
CA HIS A 63 -20.04 -1.03 0.85
C HIS A 63 -19.88 -0.32 -0.51
N PRO A 64 -20.24 -0.96 -1.64
CA PRO A 64 -20.05 -0.38 -2.97
C PRO A 64 -20.83 0.92 -3.18
N ASP A 65 -22.08 1.01 -2.72
CA ASP A 65 -22.88 2.23 -2.91
C ASP A 65 -22.29 3.45 -2.21
N ILE A 66 -21.78 3.30 -0.98
CA ILE A 66 -21.13 4.42 -0.27
C ILE A 66 -19.80 4.78 -0.93
N ALA A 67 -19.02 3.77 -1.37
CA ALA A 67 -17.80 4.02 -2.10
C ALA A 67 -18.06 4.74 -3.44
N MET A 68 -19.19 4.44 -4.10
CA MET A 68 -19.64 5.14 -5.31
C MET A 68 -19.97 6.60 -5.03
N GLU A 69 -20.68 6.92 -3.94
CA GLU A 69 -20.95 8.32 -3.60
C GLU A 69 -19.66 9.09 -3.26
N LEU A 70 -18.69 8.45 -2.61
CA LEU A 70 -17.36 9.05 -2.41
C LEU A 70 -16.67 9.38 -3.73
N VAL A 71 -16.73 8.46 -4.69
CA VAL A 71 -16.18 8.65 -6.04
C VAL A 71 -16.86 9.82 -6.76
N LYS A 72 -18.19 9.93 -6.66
CA LYS A 72 -19.00 10.98 -7.29
C LYS A 72 -18.69 12.40 -6.80
N THR A 73 -17.95 12.55 -5.69
CA THR A 73 -17.41 13.85 -5.27
C THR A 73 -16.44 14.47 -6.30
N GLY A 74 -15.89 13.66 -7.22
CA GLY A 74 -14.96 14.11 -8.27
C GLY A 74 -13.53 14.34 -7.79
N ILE A 75 -13.25 14.14 -6.50
CA ILE A 75 -11.90 14.19 -5.92
C ILE A 75 -11.17 12.88 -6.19
N PRO A 76 -9.85 12.87 -6.47
CA PRO A 76 -9.09 11.63 -6.63
C PRO A 76 -9.28 10.65 -5.46
N VAL A 77 -9.39 9.34 -5.78
CA VAL A 77 -9.63 8.30 -4.77
C VAL A 77 -8.67 7.12 -4.95
N LEU A 78 -7.98 6.74 -3.87
CA LEU A 78 -7.31 5.45 -3.74
C LEU A 78 -8.23 4.46 -3.02
N LEU A 79 -8.54 3.35 -3.65
CA LEU A 79 -9.34 2.28 -3.04
C LEU A 79 -8.43 1.34 -2.25
N GLY A 80 -8.37 1.53 -0.93
CA GLY A 80 -7.66 0.65 0.00
C GLY A 80 -8.36 -0.69 0.24
N VAL A 81 -9.65 -0.77 -0.09
CA VAL A 81 -10.42 -2.02 -0.23
C VAL A 81 -10.78 -2.19 -1.70
N ASN A 82 -10.35 -3.28 -2.30
CA ASN A 82 -10.65 -3.58 -3.70
C ASN A 82 -12.00 -4.29 -3.81
N LEU A 83 -12.98 -3.62 -4.43
CA LEU A 83 -14.34 -4.12 -4.64
C LEU A 83 -14.50 -4.88 -5.97
N GLY A 84 -13.39 -5.21 -6.63
CA GLY A 84 -13.33 -5.97 -7.86
C GLY A 84 -13.26 -5.12 -9.13
N PRO A 85 -12.85 -5.73 -10.25
CA PRO A 85 -12.61 -5.01 -11.51
C PRO A 85 -13.88 -4.41 -12.11
N GLY A 86 -15.05 -5.03 -11.93
CA GLY A 86 -16.32 -4.50 -12.38
C GLY A 86 -16.69 -3.19 -11.69
N PHE A 87 -16.51 -3.11 -10.37
CA PHE A 87 -16.71 -1.88 -9.62
C PHE A 87 -15.72 -0.80 -10.06
N ILE A 88 -14.43 -1.14 -10.22
CA ILE A 88 -13.39 -0.20 -10.69
C ILE A 88 -13.73 0.37 -12.08
N ALA A 89 -14.20 -0.47 -13.01
CA ALA A 89 -14.62 -0.02 -14.32
C ALA A 89 -15.78 0.98 -14.22
N GLN A 90 -16.79 0.66 -13.40
CA GLN A 90 -17.97 1.51 -13.20
C GLN A 90 -17.63 2.86 -12.57
N VAL A 91 -16.85 2.90 -11.48
CA VAL A 91 -16.51 4.16 -10.79
C VAL A 91 -15.67 5.10 -11.65
N LYS A 92 -14.86 4.55 -12.56
CA LYS A 92 -14.04 5.34 -13.50
C LYS A 92 -14.86 6.11 -14.52
N GLU A 93 -16.09 5.68 -14.83
CA GLU A 93 -17.01 6.44 -15.67
C GLU A 93 -17.44 7.75 -15.02
N TYR A 94 -17.49 7.79 -13.69
CA TYR A 94 -17.84 8.98 -12.90
C TYR A 94 -16.62 9.83 -12.56
N ASN A 95 -15.51 9.18 -12.22
CA ASN A 95 -14.29 9.86 -11.81
C ASN A 95 -13.06 9.08 -12.33
N PRO A 96 -12.38 9.58 -13.37
CA PRO A 96 -11.22 8.89 -13.93
C PRO A 96 -10.04 8.85 -12.94
N ALA A 97 -10.04 9.70 -11.90
CA ALA A 97 -9.00 9.78 -10.87
C ALA A 97 -9.14 8.74 -9.75
N VAL A 98 -9.79 7.60 -10.03
CA VAL A 98 -9.90 6.47 -9.11
C VAL A 98 -8.86 5.41 -9.46
N ILE A 99 -8.03 5.04 -8.48
CA ILE A 99 -7.10 3.92 -8.58
C ILE A 99 -7.46 2.88 -7.53
N GLY A 100 -7.82 1.69 -7.99
CA GLY A 100 -7.92 0.48 -7.17
C GLY A 100 -6.67 -0.37 -7.39
N PRO A 101 -5.60 -0.15 -6.61
CA PRO A 101 -4.36 -0.92 -6.78
C PRO A 101 -4.57 -2.37 -6.30
N GLU A 102 -3.73 -3.28 -6.78
CA GLU A 102 -3.68 -4.66 -6.29
C GLU A 102 -3.36 -4.70 -4.79
N THR A 103 -2.40 -3.88 -4.37
CA THR A 103 -2.14 -3.56 -2.96
C THR A 103 -1.80 -2.09 -2.83
N MET A 104 -2.05 -1.47 -1.68
CA MET A 104 -1.58 -0.10 -1.44
C MET A 104 -0.05 0.04 -1.54
N CYS A 105 0.68 -1.08 -1.45
CA CYS A 105 2.12 -1.15 -1.58
C CYS A 105 2.58 -1.36 -3.02
N SER A 106 1.69 -1.37 -4.02
CA SER A 106 2.05 -1.45 -5.44
C SER A 106 2.01 -0.10 -6.16
N ILE A 107 1.61 0.97 -5.45
CA ILE A 107 1.44 2.31 -6.03
C ILE A 107 2.80 2.94 -6.34
N LEU A 108 2.94 3.47 -7.56
CA LEU A 108 4.10 4.24 -8.03
C LEU A 108 3.73 5.74 -8.18
N PRO A 109 4.72 6.66 -8.10
CA PRO A 109 4.50 8.10 -8.13
C PRO A 109 4.55 8.67 -9.57
N ASP A 110 3.96 7.95 -10.51
CA ASP A 110 4.02 8.19 -11.96
C ASP A 110 2.64 8.18 -12.63
N THR A 111 1.61 8.48 -11.84
CA THR A 111 0.23 8.62 -12.34
C THR A 111 0.02 9.99 -12.99
N GLU A 112 -1.09 10.17 -13.70
CA GLU A 112 -1.49 11.48 -14.22
C GLU A 112 -2.04 12.43 -13.12
N PHE A 113 -2.30 11.92 -11.92
CA PHE A 113 -2.90 12.67 -10.81
C PHE A 113 -1.84 13.07 -9.78
N TRP A 114 -1.52 14.37 -9.75
CA TRP A 114 -0.44 14.89 -8.90
C TRP A 114 -0.65 14.58 -7.41
N GLN A 115 -1.90 14.57 -6.91
CA GLN A 115 -2.21 14.27 -5.52
C GLN A 115 -1.80 12.84 -5.14
N ILE A 116 -2.06 11.89 -6.04
CA ILE A 116 -1.65 10.50 -5.88
C ILE A 116 -0.13 10.38 -5.94
N ASN A 117 0.53 11.13 -6.83
CA ASN A 117 2.00 11.12 -6.92
C ASN A 117 2.66 11.68 -5.66
N GLU A 118 2.15 12.77 -5.08
CA GLU A 118 2.67 13.29 -3.80
C GLU A 118 2.51 12.29 -2.66
N TYR A 119 1.35 11.63 -2.57
CA TYR A 119 1.16 10.51 -1.63
C TYR A 119 2.18 9.39 -1.91
N ALA A 120 2.34 9.00 -3.17
CA ALA A 120 3.18 7.89 -3.63
C ALA A 120 4.69 8.15 -3.54
N LYS A 121 5.11 9.39 -3.24
CA LYS A 121 6.50 9.68 -2.84
C LYS A 121 6.82 9.17 -1.43
N VAL A 122 5.81 9.07 -0.57
CA VAL A 122 5.97 8.70 0.85
C VAL A 122 5.40 7.33 1.16
N PHE A 123 4.28 6.97 0.54
CA PHE A 123 3.59 5.69 0.76
C PHE A 123 3.27 4.98 -0.55
N GLY A 124 3.70 3.73 -0.73
CA GLY A 124 3.49 3.00 -1.98
C GLY A 124 4.48 1.84 -2.12
N ARG A 125 4.96 1.61 -3.35
CA ARG A 125 5.98 0.59 -3.62
C ARG A 125 7.24 0.84 -2.80
N PRO A 126 7.60 -0.03 -1.85
CA PRO A 126 8.64 0.29 -0.87
C PRO A 126 9.97 0.70 -1.50
N VAL A 127 10.70 1.58 -0.82
CA VAL A 127 12.10 1.87 -1.16
C VAL A 127 12.88 1.80 0.13
N PHE A 128 13.96 1.02 0.15
CA PHE A 128 14.75 0.80 1.36
C PHE A 128 16.08 1.52 1.31
N HIS A 129 16.51 2.01 2.47
CA HIS A 129 17.89 2.35 2.74
C HIS A 129 18.51 1.25 3.60
N ILE A 130 19.55 0.61 3.08
CA ILE A 130 20.23 -0.51 3.73
C ILE A 130 21.70 -0.17 3.88
N ILE A 131 22.27 -0.49 5.04
CA ILE A 131 23.71 -0.44 5.31
C ILE A 131 24.16 -1.86 5.65
N LEU A 132 25.16 -2.34 4.93
CA LEU A 132 25.75 -3.67 5.09
C LEU A 132 27.18 -3.59 5.62
N ASP A 133 27.56 -4.55 6.44
CA ASP A 133 28.94 -4.89 6.80
C ASP A 133 29.20 -6.34 6.37
N GLY A 134 29.79 -6.52 5.18
CA GLY A 134 29.81 -7.82 4.51
C GLY A 134 28.39 -8.28 4.12
N GLU A 135 27.95 -9.43 4.65
CA GLU A 135 26.58 -9.93 4.49
C GLU A 135 25.66 -9.47 5.64
N ARG A 136 26.19 -8.82 6.69
CA ARG A 136 25.41 -8.43 7.86
C ARG A 136 24.66 -7.11 7.63
N ILE A 137 23.37 -7.09 7.96
CA ILE A 137 22.51 -5.92 7.91
C ILE A 137 22.77 -5.06 9.16
N VAL A 138 23.53 -3.99 9.01
CA VAL A 138 23.81 -3.03 10.10
C VAL A 138 22.61 -2.14 10.35
N TRP A 139 21.96 -1.70 9.27
CA TRP A 139 20.80 -0.82 9.34
C TRP A 139 19.90 -1.03 8.12
N CYS A 140 18.59 -1.06 8.35
CA CYS A 140 17.56 -1.13 7.33
C CYS A 140 16.39 -0.24 7.75
N THR A 141 15.98 0.66 6.86
CA THR A 141 14.82 1.53 7.07
C THR A 141 14.12 1.80 5.74
N SER A 142 12.85 2.18 5.78
CA SER A 142 12.12 2.58 4.58
C SER A 142 12.31 4.07 4.30
N ILE A 143 12.63 4.40 3.04
CA ILE A 143 12.53 5.75 2.49
C ILE A 143 11.07 6.01 2.10
N ARG A 144 10.44 5.01 1.48
CA ARG A 144 9.02 4.95 1.16
C ARG A 144 8.46 3.65 1.70
N GLY A 145 7.35 3.73 2.43
CA GLY A 145 6.77 2.60 3.15
C GLY A 145 5.33 2.30 2.78
N SER A 146 4.75 1.27 3.40
CA SER A 146 3.33 0.96 3.30
C SER A 146 2.53 1.90 4.21
N PRO A 147 1.32 2.31 3.81
CA PRO A 147 0.49 3.16 4.66
C PRO A 147 0.08 2.45 5.96
N CYS A 148 0.02 1.13 5.99
CA CYS A 148 -0.27 0.40 7.22
C CYS A 148 0.92 0.32 8.19
N GLY A 149 2.13 0.70 7.77
CA GLY A 149 3.36 0.63 8.57
C GLY A 149 3.99 -0.76 8.67
N SER A 150 3.56 -1.72 7.85
CA SER A 150 4.18 -3.05 7.79
C SER A 150 5.64 -2.98 7.34
N THR A 151 5.96 -2.07 6.41
CA THR A 151 7.31 -1.90 5.86
C THR A 151 8.30 -1.53 6.94
N ASP A 152 7.99 -0.53 7.77
CA ASP A 152 8.88 -0.06 8.83
C ASP A 152 9.10 -1.11 9.91
N ALA A 153 8.04 -1.83 10.28
CA ALA A 153 8.12 -2.92 11.25
C ALA A 153 9.08 -4.02 10.76
N ALA A 154 8.88 -4.51 9.53
CA ALA A 154 9.70 -5.58 8.97
C ALA A 154 11.14 -5.13 8.69
N ALA A 155 11.35 -3.89 8.23
CA ALA A 155 12.68 -3.34 8.01
C ALA A 155 13.48 -3.25 9.31
N HIS A 156 12.84 -2.78 10.39
CA HIS A 156 13.50 -2.68 11.69
C HIS A 156 13.89 -4.06 12.25
N GLU A 157 13.05 -5.07 12.06
CA GLU A 157 13.34 -6.45 12.51
C GLU A 157 14.59 -7.05 11.85
N LEU A 158 14.98 -6.60 10.64
CA LEU A 158 16.17 -7.08 9.94
C LEU A 158 17.49 -6.63 10.55
N ASN A 159 17.49 -5.57 11.36
CA ASN A 159 18.72 -5.00 11.91
C ASN A 159 19.49 -6.01 12.76
N GLY A 160 20.77 -6.19 12.44
CA GLY A 160 21.69 -7.12 13.09
C GLY A 160 21.67 -8.54 12.55
N GLN A 161 20.80 -8.87 11.58
CA GLN A 161 20.73 -10.18 10.94
C GLN A 161 21.71 -10.28 9.75
N GLU A 162 22.06 -11.51 9.36
CA GLU A 162 22.70 -11.78 8.07
C GLU A 162 21.69 -11.65 6.93
N PHE A 163 22.12 -11.12 5.78
CA PHE A 163 21.32 -11.04 4.57
C PHE A 163 21.28 -12.42 3.88
N ASP A 164 20.51 -13.33 4.46
CA ASP A 164 20.35 -14.71 4.00
C ASP A 164 18.88 -15.05 3.71
N LEU A 165 18.65 -16.25 3.16
CA LEU A 165 17.30 -16.74 2.86
C LEU A 165 16.37 -16.75 4.09
N LYS A 166 16.92 -17.03 5.27
CA LYS A 166 16.12 -17.07 6.51
C LYS A 166 15.65 -15.67 6.89
N ALA A 167 16.50 -14.66 6.78
CA ALA A 167 16.14 -13.27 6.98
C ALA A 167 15.12 -12.80 5.95
N MET A 168 15.29 -13.16 4.67
CA MET A 168 14.34 -12.81 3.61
C MET A 168 12.95 -13.43 3.84
N ASN A 169 12.90 -14.70 4.24
CA ASN A 169 11.64 -15.37 4.57
C ASN A 169 10.96 -14.73 5.80
N ARG A 170 11.72 -14.44 6.86
CA ARG A 170 11.18 -13.74 8.03
C ARG A 170 10.64 -12.36 7.68
N PHE A 171 11.36 -11.62 6.83
CA PHE A 171 10.95 -10.30 6.38
C PHE A 171 9.62 -10.35 5.63
N ALA A 172 9.50 -11.23 4.63
CA ALA A 172 8.25 -11.41 3.89
C ALA A 172 7.08 -11.83 4.81
N LEU A 173 7.31 -12.77 5.73
CA LEU A 173 6.32 -13.18 6.72
C LEU A 173 5.92 -12.04 7.67
N SER A 174 6.87 -11.20 8.09
CA SER A 174 6.61 -10.03 8.93
C SER A 174 5.73 -9.02 8.21
N ILE A 175 5.95 -8.80 6.90
CA ILE A 175 5.04 -7.99 6.06
C ILE A 175 3.63 -8.58 6.07
N CYS A 176 3.48 -9.87 5.80
CA CYS A 176 2.18 -10.55 5.78
C CYS A 176 1.46 -10.47 7.13
N HIS A 177 2.20 -10.64 8.23
CA HIS A 177 1.67 -10.59 9.59
C HIS A 177 1.19 -9.18 9.95
N ASN A 178 1.98 -8.17 9.62
CA ASN A 178 1.71 -6.78 9.95
C ASN A 178 0.75 -6.10 8.98
N CYS A 179 0.49 -6.66 7.80
CA CYS A 179 -0.43 -6.10 6.82
C CYS A 179 -1.89 -6.17 7.31
N ARG A 180 -2.62 -5.06 7.15
CA ARG A 180 -4.06 -4.95 7.49
C ARG A 180 -5.00 -5.06 6.29
N ALA A 181 -4.48 -5.46 5.13
CA ALA A 181 -5.32 -5.79 3.97
C ALA A 181 -6.43 -6.78 4.38
N PRO A 182 -7.69 -6.56 3.94
CA PRO A 182 -8.75 -7.54 4.11
C PRO A 182 -8.39 -8.86 3.43
N ARG A 183 -8.83 -10.00 3.98
CA ARG A 183 -8.71 -11.31 3.31
C ARG A 183 -9.99 -11.63 2.52
N PHE A 184 -10.42 -10.74 1.64
CA PHE A 184 -11.58 -11.00 0.78
C PHE A 184 -11.10 -11.69 -0.51
N GLY A 185 -10.92 -13.01 -0.48
CA GLY A 185 -10.51 -13.79 -1.66
C GLY A 185 -9.23 -13.27 -2.34
N ARG A 186 -9.17 -13.34 -3.68
CA ARG A 186 -8.03 -12.89 -4.53
C ARG A 186 -7.83 -11.36 -4.59
N THR A 187 -8.53 -10.56 -3.78
CA THR A 187 -8.45 -9.09 -3.82
C THR A 187 -7.85 -8.51 -2.53
N CYS A 188 -6.68 -7.88 -2.68
CA CYS A 188 -5.73 -7.44 -1.64
C CYS A 188 -4.96 -8.58 -0.96
N ASP A 189 -3.95 -9.07 -1.68
CA ASP A 189 -3.16 -10.22 -1.27
C ASP A 189 -1.97 -9.82 -0.39
N LYS A 190 -1.96 -10.35 0.84
CA LYS A 190 -0.87 -10.15 1.78
C LYS A 190 0.42 -10.81 1.29
N GLU A 191 0.31 -11.93 0.58
CA GLU A 191 1.44 -12.63 -0.03
C GLU A 191 2.05 -11.77 -1.12
N LYS A 192 1.22 -11.23 -2.02
CA LYS A 192 1.66 -10.22 -2.99
C LYS A 192 2.36 -9.02 -2.34
N ALA A 193 1.81 -8.50 -1.24
CA ALA A 193 2.48 -7.43 -0.50
C ALA A 193 3.87 -7.88 0.00
N GLY A 194 3.99 -9.08 0.58
CA GLY A 194 5.27 -9.67 0.98
C GLY A 194 6.26 -9.80 -0.17
N ILE A 195 5.82 -10.29 -1.33
CA ILE A 195 6.63 -10.44 -2.55
C ILE A 195 7.14 -9.08 -3.02
N ILE A 196 6.26 -8.08 -3.18
CA ILE A 196 6.64 -6.73 -3.62
C ILE A 196 7.70 -6.14 -2.67
N HIS A 197 7.54 -6.30 -1.36
CA HIS A 197 8.52 -5.78 -0.40
C HIS A 197 9.87 -6.49 -0.54
N LEU A 198 9.86 -7.81 -0.74
CA LEU A 198 11.07 -8.60 -0.88
C LEU A 198 11.83 -8.26 -2.17
N GLU A 199 11.11 -8.08 -3.28
CA GLU A 199 11.68 -7.57 -4.54
C GLU A 199 12.38 -6.23 -4.33
N GLU A 200 11.73 -5.27 -3.67
CA GLU A 200 12.30 -3.94 -3.43
C GLU A 200 13.48 -3.95 -2.44
N LEU A 201 13.44 -4.84 -1.45
CA LEU A 201 14.57 -5.04 -0.53
C LEU A 201 15.80 -5.57 -1.28
N LEU A 202 15.61 -6.54 -2.18
CA LEU A 202 16.69 -7.08 -3.00
C LEU A 202 17.21 -6.06 -4.01
N ALA A 203 16.33 -5.28 -4.62
CA ALA A 203 16.71 -4.19 -5.51
C ALA A 203 17.62 -3.16 -4.80
N ALA A 204 17.34 -2.85 -3.53
CA ALA A 204 18.19 -1.98 -2.74
C ALA A 204 19.60 -2.56 -2.51
N VAL A 205 19.73 -3.88 -2.35
CA VAL A 205 21.04 -4.55 -2.20
C VAL A 205 21.84 -4.56 -3.50
N LYS A 206 21.18 -4.65 -4.67
CA LYS A 206 21.86 -4.69 -5.98
C LYS A 206 22.86 -3.54 -6.18
N GLY A 207 22.52 -2.33 -5.72
CA GLY A 207 23.39 -1.16 -5.82
C GLY A 207 24.53 -1.12 -4.81
N ILE A 208 24.50 -1.97 -3.77
CA ILE A 208 25.42 -1.95 -2.63
C ILE A 208 26.38 -3.13 -2.71
N ASN A 209 25.86 -4.35 -2.92
CA ASN A 209 26.62 -5.59 -3.00
C ASN A 209 26.05 -6.49 -4.11
N PRO A 210 26.53 -6.32 -5.37
CA PRO A 210 26.02 -7.08 -6.52
C PRO A 210 26.17 -8.60 -6.40
N GLU A 211 27.26 -9.09 -5.80
CA GLU A 211 27.50 -10.53 -5.63
C GLU A 211 26.47 -11.16 -4.67
N LEU A 212 26.20 -10.48 -3.56
CA LEU A 212 25.17 -10.88 -2.60
C LEU A 212 23.77 -10.82 -3.21
N TRP A 213 23.51 -9.82 -4.06
CA TRP A 213 22.27 -9.73 -4.83
C TRP A 213 22.11 -10.90 -5.81
N GLU A 214 23.14 -11.27 -6.56
CA GLU A 214 23.09 -12.41 -7.50
C GLU A 214 22.82 -13.73 -6.76
N LYS A 215 23.52 -13.96 -5.65
CA LYS A 215 23.33 -15.13 -4.77
C LYS A 215 21.88 -15.22 -4.28
N SER A 216 21.32 -14.10 -3.84
CA SER A 216 19.97 -14.03 -3.28
C SER A 216 18.86 -14.08 -4.35
N SER A 217 19.10 -13.50 -5.53
CA SER A 217 18.10 -13.44 -6.62
C SER A 217 17.82 -14.81 -7.23
N ARG A 218 18.85 -15.66 -7.36
CA ARG A 218 18.67 -17.05 -7.83
C ARG A 218 17.76 -17.87 -6.92
N ILE A 219 17.74 -17.55 -5.63
CA ILE A 219 16.88 -18.23 -4.65
C ILE A 219 15.44 -17.73 -4.77
N MET A 220 15.25 -16.44 -5.08
CA MET A 220 13.93 -15.87 -5.31
C MET A 220 13.21 -16.43 -6.53
N GLU A 221 13.91 -16.66 -7.64
CA GLU A 221 13.32 -17.25 -8.85
C GLU A 221 12.69 -18.64 -8.56
N ILE A 222 13.25 -19.39 -7.61
CA ILE A 222 12.70 -20.67 -7.16
C ILE A 222 11.42 -20.45 -6.34
N VAL A 223 11.41 -19.45 -5.45
CA VAL A 223 10.26 -19.15 -4.58
C VAL A 223 9.10 -18.53 -5.37
N THR A 224 9.36 -17.57 -6.25
CA THR A 224 8.34 -16.92 -7.07
C THR A 224 7.89 -17.81 -8.24
N GLY A 225 8.79 -18.59 -8.84
CA GLY A 225 8.47 -19.57 -9.88
C GLY A 225 7.52 -20.68 -9.39
N SER A 226 7.59 -21.04 -8.10
CA SER A 226 6.68 -22.01 -7.47
C SER A 226 5.29 -21.41 -7.17
N ILE A 227 5.17 -20.09 -7.04
CA ILE A 227 3.91 -19.39 -6.77
C ILE A 227 3.15 -19.10 -8.08
N VAL A 228 3.87 -18.88 -9.18
CA VAL A 228 3.29 -18.63 -10.51
C VAL A 228 2.80 -19.93 -11.20
N SER A 229 3.34 -21.10 -10.82
CA SER A 229 2.94 -22.38 -11.42
C SER A 229 1.59 -22.93 -10.95
N ASP A 230 1.00 -22.35 -9.89
CA ASP A 230 -0.26 -22.83 -9.31
C ASP A 230 -1.50 -22.09 -9.88
N ASP A 231 -1.32 -21.23 -10.90
CA ASP A 231 -2.40 -20.56 -11.65
C ASP A 231 -2.51 -21.10 -13.10
N VAL A 232 -2.71 -22.41 -13.24
CA VAL A 232 -3.26 -23.04 -14.48
C VAL A 232 -4.63 -23.65 -14.19
#